data_AF-A0AAD5YS32-F1
#
_entry.id   AF-A0AAD5YS32-F1
#
_cell.length_a   1.000
_cell.length_b   1.000
_cell.length_c   1.000
_cell.angle_alpha   90.00
_cell.angle_beta   90.00
_cell.angle_gamma   90.00
#
_symmetry.space_group_name_H-M   'P 1'
#
loop_
_entity.id
_entity.type
_entity.pdbx_description
1 polymer ?
#
loop_
_entity_poly.entity_id
_entity_poly.type
_entity_poly.pdbx_seq_one_letter_code
_entity_poly.pdbx_strand_id
1 'polypeptide(L)'
;MSSKTRVLIVGGGACGMSAAYAFSQHPDKFDATLYERSANAGGMATSAPINRDKYGAEYINDGVQGASPVFYNTYALFDKLGFKASDVGMQVSFGRDPETDFWSNVFPSQVIDKFSDDIKKFGRVLKIIKTFEPLFAMISVSAMLKMFRFSKEFGEVIVFPLVALFFGTGNQTPFISSAILERVFMDPNMRLFEYSPDTFLASIPRMCAFPRLSVLYSVWQAVVEEQGKGSVRIVTKREVTQVRRKRNGVEVWSRPTEGTDNGQDVIDPGKEEMEVFDELIFCCDADAALKILGSDASWLERRILGNVKYLWDVTVTHSDLSYMEKHYRVRYDPELRSKKDQDDHERRKKYAFAEKSFQPLYFIRSVPDDKSKLEMSFDLTVYQPQFDGQSPYGPQGIPAVETEETRGITHSHSAISKDSYRIGSRQATEDGPPTHDGEVSGHHSPPLERHVFQTIFLDNAPESRKFWTKDNISPKEVIMEKWWKQQSHRWQHYAGTVPWMGLINGKRRTQFAGAWTVLNMHEIAVVSGFGAAYRLGADFPFKENPDCKRLFALCLAANHMMRMRSEDRDGFWS
;
A
#
# COMPACT_ATOMS: atom_id res chain seq x y z
N MET A 1 18.89 -39.43 3.38
CA MET A 1 18.33 -38.11 3.01
C MET A 1 17.62 -37.58 4.24
N SER A 2 17.92 -36.35 4.70
CA SER A 2 17.16 -35.71 5.77
C SER A 2 15.70 -35.57 5.32
N SER A 3 14.73 -35.79 6.21
CA SER A 3 13.33 -35.48 5.88
C SER A 3 13.19 -33.97 5.63
N LYS A 4 12.36 -33.58 4.66
CA LYS A 4 12.05 -32.17 4.39
C LYS A 4 11.37 -31.55 5.61
N THR A 5 11.65 -30.28 5.88
CA THR A 5 10.96 -29.54 6.94
C THR A 5 9.56 -29.18 6.46
N ARG A 6 8.52 -29.61 7.20
CA ARG A 6 7.12 -29.31 6.88
C ARG A 6 6.74 -27.94 7.45
N VAL A 7 6.39 -26.99 6.60
CA VAL A 7 6.10 -25.61 7.01
C VAL A 7 4.66 -25.24 6.66
N LEU A 8 3.90 -24.72 7.62
CA LEU A 8 2.62 -24.08 7.34
C LEU A 8 2.79 -22.57 7.27
N ILE A 9 2.25 -21.95 6.21
CA ILE A 9 2.11 -20.50 6.05
C ILE A 9 0.63 -20.15 6.16
N VAL A 10 0.28 -19.21 7.04
CA VAL A 10 -1.10 -18.80 7.28
C VAL A 10 -1.35 -17.40 6.72
N GLY A 11 -2.12 -17.32 5.63
CA GLY A 11 -2.45 -16.09 4.91
C GLY A 11 -1.72 -15.99 3.56
N GLY A 12 -2.50 -15.79 2.49
CA GLY A 12 -2.07 -15.73 1.10
C GLY A 12 -1.88 -14.31 0.55
N GLY A 13 -1.65 -13.32 1.39
CA GLY A 13 -1.24 -11.98 0.95
C GLY A 13 0.21 -11.94 0.43
N ALA A 14 0.68 -10.75 0.05
CA ALA A 14 2.06 -10.52 -0.43
C ALA A 14 3.16 -11.18 0.43
N CYS A 15 2.97 -11.17 1.75
CA CYS A 15 3.87 -11.78 2.72
C CYS A 15 3.89 -13.32 2.65
N GLY A 16 2.73 -13.96 2.61
CA GLY A 16 2.67 -15.43 2.52
C GLY A 16 3.18 -15.93 1.18
N MET A 17 2.83 -15.22 0.10
CA MET A 17 3.28 -15.54 -1.25
C MET A 17 4.79 -15.38 -1.42
N SER A 18 5.42 -14.38 -0.78
CA SER A 18 6.88 -14.24 -0.80
C SER A 18 7.59 -15.32 0.01
N ALA A 19 7.04 -15.72 1.16
CA ALA A 19 7.56 -16.85 1.92
C ALA A 19 7.46 -18.17 1.11
N ALA A 20 6.30 -18.43 0.49
CA ALA A 20 6.09 -19.60 -0.35
C ALA A 20 7.05 -19.63 -1.56
N TYR A 21 7.28 -18.48 -2.20
CA TYR A 21 8.25 -18.33 -3.30
C TYR A 21 9.71 -18.57 -2.87
N ALA A 22 10.09 -18.21 -1.65
CA ALA A 22 11.41 -18.56 -1.14
C ALA A 22 11.57 -20.07 -0.91
N PHE A 23 10.53 -20.74 -0.37
CA PHE A 23 10.59 -22.19 -0.18
C PHE A 23 10.55 -22.97 -1.49
N SER A 24 9.84 -22.49 -2.51
CA SER A 24 9.76 -23.18 -3.80
C SER A 24 11.11 -23.32 -4.50
N GLN A 25 12.11 -22.47 -4.16
CA GLN A 25 13.47 -22.58 -4.68
C GLN A 25 14.29 -23.70 -4.05
N HIS A 26 13.76 -24.34 -3.01
CA HIS A 26 14.44 -25.37 -2.23
C HIS A 26 13.55 -26.61 -2.05
N PRO A 27 13.06 -27.21 -3.16
CA PRO A 27 12.10 -28.31 -3.09
C PRO A 27 12.68 -29.59 -2.48
N ASP A 28 14.00 -29.67 -2.35
CA ASP A 28 14.75 -30.73 -1.67
C ASP A 28 14.79 -30.56 -0.14
N LYS A 29 14.57 -29.35 0.38
CA LYS A 29 14.69 -29.02 1.81
C LYS A 29 13.34 -28.85 2.52
N PHE A 30 12.32 -28.34 1.82
CA PHE A 30 11.05 -27.96 2.43
C PHE A 30 9.84 -28.64 1.79
N ASP A 31 8.83 -28.93 2.62
CA ASP A 31 7.46 -29.27 2.23
C ASP A 31 6.52 -28.22 2.83
N ALA A 32 6.28 -27.14 2.08
CA ALA A 32 5.52 -25.98 2.54
C ALA A 32 4.07 -26.02 2.05
N THR A 33 3.14 -25.60 2.88
CA THR A 33 1.73 -25.42 2.51
C THR A 33 1.27 -24.05 2.95
N LEU A 34 0.62 -23.30 2.06
CA LEU A 34 0.01 -22.01 2.38
C LEU A 34 -1.51 -22.20 2.45
N TYR A 35 -2.12 -21.77 3.56
CA TYR A 35 -3.58 -21.72 3.72
C TYR A 35 -4.08 -20.28 3.64
N GLU A 36 -4.98 -20.03 2.69
CA GLU A 36 -5.70 -18.77 2.49
C GLU A 36 -7.20 -19.01 2.65
N ARG A 37 -7.84 -18.23 3.53
CA ARG A 37 -9.28 -18.39 3.83
C ARG A 37 -10.20 -17.89 2.71
N SER A 38 -9.70 -17.00 1.86
CA SER A 38 -10.41 -16.39 0.74
C SER A 38 -10.32 -17.27 -0.50
N ALA A 39 -11.11 -16.96 -1.54
CA ALA A 39 -11.08 -17.71 -2.79
C ALA A 39 -9.76 -17.58 -3.57
N ASN A 40 -9.01 -16.49 -3.34
CA ASN A 40 -7.80 -16.13 -4.08
C ASN A 40 -6.69 -15.67 -3.13
N ALA A 41 -5.44 -15.86 -3.54
CA ALA A 41 -4.30 -15.15 -2.96
C ALA A 41 -4.35 -13.64 -3.31
N GLY A 42 -3.58 -12.83 -2.59
CA GLY A 42 -3.51 -11.37 -2.77
C GLY A 42 -3.77 -10.59 -1.48
N GLY A 43 -4.65 -11.08 -0.61
CA GLY A 43 -5.08 -10.34 0.58
C GLY A 43 -5.72 -9.01 0.19
N MET A 44 -5.03 -7.88 0.48
CA MET A 44 -5.47 -6.54 0.07
C MET A 44 -5.05 -6.15 -1.36
N ALA A 45 -4.21 -6.94 -2.02
CA ALA A 45 -3.80 -6.73 -3.41
C ALA A 45 -4.79 -7.41 -4.36
N THR A 46 -5.95 -6.79 -4.57
CA THR A 46 -7.06 -7.35 -5.36
C THR A 46 -7.39 -6.50 -6.58
N SER A 47 -8.06 -7.13 -7.54
CA SER A 47 -8.72 -6.42 -8.64
C SER A 47 -10.17 -6.87 -8.75
N ALA A 48 -11.06 -5.95 -9.12
CA ALA A 48 -12.46 -6.21 -9.38
C ALA A 48 -12.81 -5.91 -10.86
N PRO A 49 -13.65 -6.75 -11.51
CA PRO A 49 -14.13 -6.47 -12.85
C PRO A 49 -15.10 -5.26 -12.85
N ILE A 50 -15.05 -4.46 -13.92
CA ILE A 50 -15.98 -3.35 -14.15
C ILE A 50 -16.46 -3.34 -15.61
N ASN A 51 -17.54 -2.61 -15.89
CA ASN A 51 -18.13 -2.55 -17.22
C ASN A 51 -17.26 -1.68 -18.17
N ARG A 52 -16.60 -2.33 -19.13
CA ARG A 52 -15.76 -1.67 -20.16
C ARG A 52 -16.52 -0.66 -20.99
N ASP A 53 -17.72 -0.99 -21.45
CA ASP A 53 -18.52 -0.11 -22.30
C ASP A 53 -18.95 1.15 -21.57
N LYS A 54 -19.11 1.08 -20.23
CA LYS A 54 -19.45 2.22 -19.38
C LYS A 54 -18.22 3.00 -18.92
N TYR A 55 -17.09 2.36 -18.59
CA TYR A 55 -15.97 3.02 -17.91
C TYR A 55 -14.67 3.08 -18.70
N GLY A 56 -14.57 2.43 -19.86
CA GLY A 56 -13.37 2.40 -20.70
C GLY A 56 -12.33 1.35 -20.31
N ALA A 57 -12.50 0.65 -19.18
CA ALA A 57 -11.63 -0.44 -18.72
C ALA A 57 -12.44 -1.64 -18.20
N GLU A 58 -11.85 -2.83 -18.22
CA GLU A 58 -12.49 -4.09 -17.79
C GLU A 58 -12.28 -4.39 -16.30
N TYR A 59 -11.37 -3.68 -15.63
CA TYR A 59 -11.05 -3.92 -14.23
C TYR A 59 -10.53 -2.66 -13.54
N ILE A 60 -10.57 -2.69 -12.21
CA ILE A 60 -9.81 -1.81 -11.32
C ILE A 60 -9.01 -2.64 -10.32
N ASN A 61 -7.89 -2.13 -9.84
CA ASN A 61 -7.32 -2.55 -8.57
C ASN A 61 -8.05 -1.80 -7.45
N ASP A 62 -8.73 -2.52 -6.56
CA ASP A 62 -9.66 -1.93 -5.57
C ASP A 62 -9.07 -1.82 -4.14
N GLY A 63 -7.90 -2.42 -3.90
CA GLY A 63 -7.17 -2.33 -2.64
C GLY A 63 -5.84 -1.60 -2.80
N VAL A 64 -4.75 -2.36 -2.92
CA VAL A 64 -3.43 -1.78 -3.28
C VAL A 64 -3.47 -1.30 -4.74
N GLN A 65 -3.09 -0.05 -4.99
CA GLN A 65 -3.16 0.54 -6.34
C GLN A 65 -1.78 0.77 -6.97
N GLY A 66 -0.78 1.10 -6.16
CA GLY A 66 0.54 1.49 -6.62
C GLY A 66 1.50 1.73 -5.46
N ALA A 67 2.71 2.15 -5.78
CA ALA A 67 3.74 2.43 -4.79
C ALA A 67 4.80 3.42 -5.28
N SER A 68 5.68 3.82 -4.36
CA SER A 68 6.89 4.58 -4.66
C SER A 68 7.84 3.80 -5.57
N PRO A 69 8.64 4.45 -6.43
CA PRO A 69 9.69 3.80 -7.23
C PRO A 69 10.73 3.01 -6.42
N VAL A 70 10.85 3.26 -5.12
CA VAL A 70 11.82 2.60 -4.22
C VAL A 70 11.36 1.24 -3.67
N PHE A 71 10.22 0.70 -4.12
CA PHE A 71 9.72 -0.63 -3.72
C PHE A 71 10.46 -1.74 -4.50
N TYR A 72 11.78 -1.78 -4.35
CA TYR A 72 12.69 -2.56 -5.17
C TYR A 72 12.41 -4.07 -5.13
N ASN A 73 12.08 -4.65 -3.97
CA ASN A 73 11.77 -6.08 -3.86
C ASN A 73 10.43 -6.42 -4.53
N THR A 74 9.43 -5.56 -4.38
CA THR A 74 8.12 -5.70 -5.05
C THR A 74 8.29 -5.68 -6.56
N TYR A 75 9.04 -4.71 -7.09
CA TYR A 75 9.26 -4.64 -8.54
C TYR A 75 10.17 -5.75 -9.07
N ALA A 76 11.22 -6.14 -8.33
CA ALA A 76 12.06 -7.28 -8.70
C ALA A 76 11.24 -8.58 -8.77
N LEU A 77 10.27 -8.75 -7.88
CA LEU A 77 9.33 -9.86 -7.93
C LEU A 77 8.37 -9.74 -9.12
N PHE A 78 7.78 -8.58 -9.37
CA PHE A 78 6.90 -8.38 -10.53
C PHE A 78 7.64 -8.72 -11.83
N ASP A 79 8.89 -8.28 -11.95
CA ASP A 79 9.76 -8.59 -13.08
C ASP A 79 9.96 -10.10 -13.27
N LYS A 80 10.18 -10.85 -12.19
CA LYS A 80 10.30 -12.31 -12.25
C LYS A 80 9.02 -13.01 -12.70
N LEU A 81 7.87 -12.42 -12.40
CA LEU A 81 6.56 -12.93 -12.79
C LEU A 81 6.14 -12.48 -14.20
N GLY A 82 6.94 -11.62 -14.85
CA GLY A 82 6.63 -11.10 -16.18
C GLY A 82 5.74 -9.86 -16.20
N PHE A 83 5.68 -9.13 -15.08
CA PHE A 83 4.86 -7.94 -14.90
C PHE A 83 5.70 -6.69 -14.73
N LYS A 84 5.14 -5.54 -15.11
CA LYS A 84 5.76 -4.22 -14.92
C LYS A 84 4.79 -3.25 -14.28
N ALA A 85 5.28 -2.44 -13.35
CA ALA A 85 4.53 -1.28 -12.87
C ALA A 85 4.64 -0.13 -13.89
N SER A 86 3.74 0.84 -13.81
CA SER A 86 3.61 1.91 -14.82
C SER A 86 3.72 3.27 -14.18
N ASP A 87 4.40 4.20 -14.82
CA ASP A 87 4.61 5.53 -14.26
C ASP A 87 3.33 6.37 -14.27
N VAL A 88 3.05 7.00 -13.15
CA VAL A 88 1.96 7.95 -12.96
C VAL A 88 2.43 9.15 -12.14
N GLY A 89 2.07 10.36 -12.57
CA GLY A 89 2.38 11.58 -11.84
C GLY A 89 1.37 11.80 -10.71
N MET A 90 1.84 11.89 -9.47
CA MET A 90 0.96 12.02 -8.31
C MET A 90 0.51 13.47 -8.10
N GLN A 91 -0.57 13.84 -8.77
CA GLN A 91 -1.28 15.10 -8.50
C GLN A 91 -2.28 14.90 -7.35
N VAL A 92 -2.28 15.83 -6.40
CA VAL A 92 -3.11 15.77 -5.19
C VAL A 92 -3.91 17.05 -5.06
N SER A 93 -5.19 16.92 -4.72
CA SER A 93 -6.07 18.03 -4.34
C SER A 93 -6.46 17.89 -2.87
N PHE A 94 -6.07 18.86 -2.06
CA PHE A 94 -6.47 18.96 -0.66
C PHE A 94 -7.57 19.99 -0.50
N GLY A 95 -8.56 19.70 0.35
CA GLY A 95 -9.66 20.60 0.63
C GLY A 95 -10.47 21.00 -0.62
N ARG A 96 -11.24 22.07 -0.49
CA ARG A 96 -12.09 22.59 -1.56
C ARG A 96 -12.13 24.10 -1.60
N ASP A 97 -12.24 24.75 -0.47
CA ASP A 97 -12.49 26.18 -0.41
C ASP A 97 -11.17 26.96 -0.60
N PRO A 98 -11.12 27.91 -1.56
CA PRO A 98 -9.87 28.59 -1.93
C PRO A 98 -9.19 29.31 -0.76
N GLU A 99 -9.96 29.82 0.21
CA GLU A 99 -9.46 30.67 1.29
C GLU A 99 -9.16 29.87 2.56
N THR A 100 -9.90 28.79 2.80
CA THR A 100 -9.90 28.11 4.10
C THR A 100 -9.17 26.77 4.12
N ASP A 101 -9.20 25.98 3.04
CA ASP A 101 -8.60 24.64 3.05
C ASP A 101 -8.05 24.08 1.73
N PHE A 102 -8.26 24.74 0.59
CA PHE A 102 -7.74 24.26 -0.69
C PHE A 102 -6.23 24.48 -0.86
N TRP A 103 -5.52 23.39 -1.15
CA TRP A 103 -4.16 23.44 -1.66
C TRP A 103 -3.81 22.21 -2.50
N SER A 104 -2.71 22.29 -3.25
CA SER A 104 -2.26 21.22 -4.14
C SER A 104 -0.74 21.24 -4.28
N ASN A 105 -0.15 20.11 -4.69
CA ASN A 105 1.24 20.06 -5.12
C ASN A 105 1.47 20.54 -6.56
N VAL A 106 0.40 20.81 -7.32
CA VAL A 106 0.49 21.22 -8.73
C VAL A 106 0.84 22.70 -8.87
N PHE A 107 0.21 23.56 -8.06
CA PHE A 107 0.42 25.01 -8.10
C PHE A 107 0.20 25.66 -6.72
N PRO A 108 0.83 26.82 -6.43
CA PRO A 108 0.63 27.52 -5.16
C PRO A 108 -0.80 28.07 -5.03
N SER A 109 -1.43 27.88 -3.86
CA SER A 109 -2.79 28.35 -3.54
C SER A 109 -2.82 29.44 -2.47
N GLN A 110 -3.98 30.04 -2.23
CA GLN A 110 -4.15 31.07 -1.19
C GLN A 110 -3.94 30.52 0.23
N VAL A 111 -4.33 29.26 0.48
CA VAL A 111 -4.10 28.60 1.78
C VAL A 111 -2.61 28.43 2.06
N ILE A 112 -1.80 28.15 1.05
CA ILE A 112 -0.33 28.12 1.18
C ILE A 112 0.20 29.51 1.52
N ASP A 113 -0.34 30.57 0.92
CA ASP A 113 0.05 31.95 1.26
C ASP A 113 -0.23 32.28 2.72
N LYS A 114 -1.39 31.84 3.24
CA LYS A 114 -1.85 32.01 4.62
C LYS A 114 -0.91 31.32 5.62
N PHE A 115 -0.42 30.12 5.30
CA PHE A 115 0.44 29.33 6.20
C PHE A 115 1.95 29.46 5.94
N SER A 116 2.39 30.43 5.12
CA SER A 116 3.81 30.63 4.75
C SER A 116 4.77 30.63 5.95
N ASP A 117 4.41 31.27 7.06
CA ASP A 117 5.30 31.34 8.24
C ASP A 117 5.39 30.01 8.99
N ASP A 118 4.27 29.31 9.13
CA ASP A 118 4.23 27.96 9.70
C ASP A 118 4.99 26.98 8.79
N ILE A 119 4.85 27.08 7.46
CA ILE A 119 5.64 26.29 6.50
C ILE A 119 7.13 26.52 6.74
N LYS A 120 7.64 27.76 6.65
CA LYS A 120 9.07 28.06 6.88
C LYS A 120 9.58 27.53 8.22
N LYS A 121 8.76 27.61 9.27
CA LYS A 121 9.06 27.04 10.59
C LYS A 121 9.10 25.51 10.56
N PHE A 122 8.16 24.86 9.87
CA PHE A 122 8.09 23.41 9.71
C PHE A 122 9.39 22.85 9.11
N GLY A 123 9.93 23.48 8.07
CA GLY A 123 11.22 23.07 7.49
C GLY A 123 12.39 23.11 8.49
N ARG A 124 12.40 24.04 9.43
CA ARG A 124 13.40 24.06 10.54
C ARG A 124 13.14 22.94 11.54
N VAL A 125 11.89 22.67 11.87
CA VAL A 125 11.50 21.59 12.80
C VAL A 125 11.83 20.21 12.23
N LEU A 126 11.67 19.98 10.92
CA LEU A 126 12.09 18.71 10.29
C LEU A 126 13.58 18.41 10.53
N LYS A 127 14.45 19.43 10.47
CA LYS A 127 15.88 19.27 10.79
C LYS A 127 16.12 18.91 12.26
N ILE A 128 15.30 19.44 13.17
CA ILE A 128 15.37 19.10 14.61
C ILE A 128 14.91 17.66 14.83
N ILE A 129 13.81 17.26 14.19
CA ILE A 129 13.30 15.88 14.25
C ILE A 129 14.37 14.90 13.78
N LYS A 130 15.03 15.19 12.66
CA LYS A 130 16.15 14.37 12.15
C LYS A 130 17.25 14.18 13.18
N THR A 131 17.71 15.27 13.79
CA THR A 131 18.81 15.25 14.76
C THR A 131 18.46 14.46 16.02
N PHE A 132 17.19 14.49 16.45
CA PHE A 132 16.71 13.86 17.68
C PHE A 132 15.70 12.73 17.40
N GLU A 133 15.87 12.00 16.30
CA GLU A 133 14.88 11.03 15.79
C GLU A 133 14.37 10.04 16.84
N PRO A 134 15.20 9.41 17.70
CA PRO A 134 14.70 8.46 18.70
C PRO A 134 13.73 9.08 19.72
N LEU A 135 13.90 10.37 20.04
CA LEU A 135 12.98 11.09 20.93
C LEU A 135 11.66 11.38 20.21
N PHE A 136 11.72 11.88 18.98
CA PHE A 136 10.54 12.19 18.17
C PHE A 136 9.78 10.96 17.68
N ALA A 137 10.45 9.79 17.67
CA ALA A 137 9.81 8.50 17.44
C ALA A 137 8.67 8.24 18.45
N MET A 138 8.83 8.76 19.68
CA MET A 138 7.91 8.59 20.80
C MET A 138 6.94 9.76 20.99
N ILE A 139 7.07 10.82 20.19
CA ILE A 139 6.22 12.01 20.24
C ILE A 139 5.23 11.96 19.09
N SER A 140 3.93 12.16 19.38
CA SER A 140 2.92 12.20 18.33
C SER A 140 3.00 13.47 17.49
N VAL A 141 2.50 13.43 16.25
CA VAL A 141 2.42 14.63 15.38
C VAL A 141 1.67 15.77 16.08
N SER A 142 0.52 15.51 16.71
CA SER A 142 -0.23 16.54 17.44
C SER A 142 0.53 17.12 18.63
N ALA A 143 1.27 16.29 19.38
CA ALA A 143 2.09 16.76 20.49
C ALA A 143 3.28 17.61 19.99
N MET A 144 3.92 17.19 18.89
CA MET A 144 4.99 17.95 18.23
C MET A 144 4.49 19.32 17.77
N LEU A 145 3.32 19.39 17.11
CA LEU A 145 2.76 20.65 16.64
C LEU A 145 2.51 21.64 17.79
N LYS A 146 1.99 21.14 18.93
CA LYS A 146 1.79 21.93 20.15
C LYS A 146 3.13 22.37 20.77
N MET A 147 4.10 21.44 20.89
CA MET A 147 5.42 21.68 21.47
C MET A 147 6.14 22.83 20.76
N PHE A 148 6.10 22.84 19.43
CA PHE A 148 6.70 23.90 18.64
C PHE A 148 5.78 25.11 18.42
N ARG A 149 4.56 25.14 18.97
CA ARG A 149 3.59 26.25 18.86
C ARG A 149 3.21 26.58 17.40
N PHE A 150 2.92 25.56 16.59
CA PHE A 150 2.30 25.78 15.27
C PHE A 150 0.86 26.25 15.44
N SER A 151 0.32 26.96 14.44
CA SER A 151 -1.12 27.27 14.44
C SER A 151 -1.94 25.97 14.37
N LYS A 152 -3.10 25.96 15.04
CA LYS A 152 -4.00 24.81 15.06
C LYS A 152 -4.44 24.45 13.64
N GLU A 153 -4.84 25.45 12.87
CA GLU A 153 -5.32 25.29 11.50
C GLU A 153 -4.24 24.74 10.55
N PHE A 154 -2.96 25.11 10.72
CA PHE A 154 -1.88 24.52 9.94
C PHE A 154 -1.79 23.00 10.13
N GLY A 155 -1.95 22.54 11.37
CA GLY A 155 -2.03 21.11 11.68
C GLY A 155 -3.19 20.43 10.95
N GLU A 156 -4.39 21.01 11.04
CA GLU A 156 -5.64 20.44 10.53
C GLU A 156 -5.80 20.51 9.01
N VAL A 157 -5.23 21.52 8.36
CA VAL A 157 -5.39 21.78 6.92
C VAL A 157 -4.19 21.30 6.10
N ILE A 158 -2.98 21.38 6.65
CA ILE A 158 -1.75 21.04 5.92
C ILE A 158 -1.18 19.71 6.41
N VAL A 159 -0.86 19.60 7.70
CA VAL A 159 -0.04 18.48 8.20
C VAL A 159 -0.83 17.18 8.28
N PHE A 160 -2.06 17.20 8.81
CA PHE A 160 -2.83 15.97 8.96
C PHE A 160 -3.27 15.37 7.60
N PRO A 161 -3.82 16.15 6.65
CA PRO A 161 -4.14 15.61 5.32
C PRO A 161 -2.91 15.04 4.60
N LEU A 162 -1.76 15.71 4.70
CA LEU A 162 -0.51 15.22 4.10
C LEU A 162 -0.08 13.88 4.69
N VAL A 163 -0.10 13.74 6.01
CA VAL A 163 0.32 12.48 6.65
C VAL A 163 -0.65 11.34 6.32
N ALA A 164 -1.95 11.63 6.22
CA ALA A 164 -2.94 10.63 5.82
C ALA A 164 -2.69 10.11 4.40
N LEU A 165 -2.24 10.97 3.47
CA LEU A 165 -1.84 10.58 2.11
C LEU A 165 -0.77 9.48 2.12
N PHE A 166 0.27 9.63 2.95
CA PHE A 166 1.45 8.75 2.91
C PHE A 166 1.26 7.42 3.60
N PHE A 167 0.54 7.41 4.71
CA PHE A 167 0.45 6.24 5.57
C PHE A 167 -0.91 5.58 5.54
N GLY A 168 -1.87 6.16 4.81
CA GLY A 168 -3.25 5.72 4.81
C GLY A 168 -3.74 5.54 6.24
N THR A 169 -3.38 6.46 7.15
CA THR A 169 -3.69 6.38 8.59
C THR A 169 -5.01 7.07 8.93
N GLY A 170 -5.56 7.82 7.97
CA GLY A 170 -6.83 8.51 8.10
C GLY A 170 -6.91 9.35 9.38
N ASN A 171 -7.95 9.09 10.18
CA ASN A 171 -8.23 9.80 11.43
C ASN A 171 -7.20 9.55 12.55
N GLN A 172 -6.21 8.68 12.35
CA GLN A 172 -5.17 8.39 13.33
C GLN A 172 -3.94 9.26 13.21
N THR A 173 -3.85 10.03 12.14
CA THR A 173 -2.77 10.96 11.84
C THR A 173 -2.28 11.79 13.04
N PRO A 174 -3.15 12.38 13.89
CA PRO A 174 -2.68 13.16 15.04
C PRO A 174 -1.86 12.36 16.05
N PHE A 175 -1.99 11.03 16.07
CA PHE A 175 -1.39 10.11 17.04
C PHE A 175 -0.20 9.32 16.50
N ILE A 176 0.12 9.45 15.21
CA ILE A 176 1.29 8.77 14.64
C ILE A 176 2.58 9.41 15.14
N SER A 177 3.67 8.67 15.05
CA SER A 177 5.02 9.15 15.38
C SER A 177 5.40 10.37 14.53
N SER A 178 5.94 11.41 15.16
CA SER A 178 6.38 12.62 14.48
C SER A 178 7.71 12.44 13.72
N ALA A 179 8.52 11.44 14.07
CA ALA A 179 9.72 11.07 13.31
C ALA A 179 9.41 10.71 11.85
N ILE A 180 8.21 10.21 11.59
CA ILE A 180 7.74 9.85 10.25
C ILE A 180 7.69 11.06 9.31
N LEU A 181 7.40 12.26 9.81
CA LEU A 181 7.35 13.49 9.00
C LEU A 181 8.69 13.80 8.35
N GLU A 182 9.79 13.58 9.07
CA GLU A 182 11.12 13.78 8.52
C GLU A 182 11.40 12.78 7.40
N ARG A 183 11.12 11.50 7.61
CA ARG A 183 11.43 10.45 6.63
C ARG A 183 10.72 10.67 5.28
N VAL A 184 9.46 11.11 5.33
CA VAL A 184 8.67 11.43 4.13
C VAL A 184 9.29 12.54 3.26
N PHE A 185 10.00 13.47 3.87
CA PHE A 185 10.58 14.63 3.16
C PHE A 185 12.09 14.50 2.93
N MET A 186 12.80 13.74 3.76
CA MET A 186 14.26 13.78 3.85
C MET A 186 14.95 12.42 3.75
N ASP A 187 14.25 11.29 3.89
CA ASP A 187 14.86 9.95 3.73
C ASP A 187 14.82 9.55 2.24
N PRO A 188 15.97 9.38 1.56
CA PRO A 188 16.00 9.00 0.15
C PRO A 188 15.22 7.72 -0.19
N ASN A 189 14.98 6.83 0.77
CA ASN A 189 14.26 5.57 0.55
C ASN A 189 12.76 5.66 0.86
N MET A 190 12.29 6.78 1.40
CA MET A 190 10.87 7.01 1.71
C MET A 190 10.34 8.33 1.16
N ARG A 191 11.24 9.19 0.65
CA ARG A 191 10.92 10.51 0.15
C ARG A 191 10.03 10.40 -1.07
N LEU A 192 8.79 10.83 -0.90
CA LEU A 192 7.82 10.93 -1.98
C LEU A 192 7.71 12.36 -2.50
N PHE A 193 7.98 13.37 -1.67
CA PHE A 193 7.94 14.77 -2.09
C PHE A 193 9.17 15.51 -1.62
N GLU A 194 9.55 16.51 -2.40
CA GLU A 194 10.54 17.48 -1.98
C GLU A 194 9.85 18.59 -1.19
N TYR A 195 10.38 18.85 0.01
CA TYR A 195 9.91 19.91 0.87
C TYR A 195 10.27 21.28 0.27
N SER A 196 9.28 22.17 0.17
CA SER A 196 9.46 23.55 -0.31
C SER A 196 9.11 24.54 0.81
N PRO A 197 10.01 25.49 1.15
CA PRO A 197 9.69 26.54 2.11
C PRO A 197 8.66 27.56 1.59
N ASP A 198 8.38 27.56 0.29
CA ASP A 198 7.47 28.51 -0.36
C ASP A 198 6.10 27.88 -0.69
N THR A 199 6.08 26.60 -1.06
CA THR A 199 4.88 25.90 -1.54
C THR A 199 4.54 24.65 -0.74
N PHE A 200 5.29 24.34 0.32
CA PHE A 200 5.25 23.11 1.10
C PHE A 200 5.69 21.85 0.32
N LEU A 201 5.16 21.63 -0.88
CA LEU A 201 5.53 20.57 -1.82
C LEU A 201 6.10 21.19 -3.11
N ALA A 202 7.25 20.71 -3.58
CA ALA A 202 7.97 21.36 -4.70
C ALA A 202 7.51 20.88 -6.09
N SER A 203 7.07 19.63 -6.22
CA SER A 203 6.89 18.93 -7.51
C SER A 203 5.71 17.95 -7.52
N ILE A 204 5.40 17.46 -8.73
CA ILE A 204 4.54 16.29 -8.96
C ILE A 204 5.46 15.08 -8.94
N PRO A 205 5.47 14.26 -7.88
CA PRO A 205 6.40 13.17 -7.81
C PRO A 205 5.96 11.98 -8.66
N ARG A 206 6.95 11.20 -9.06
CA ARG A 206 6.75 9.92 -9.74
C ARG A 206 6.20 8.89 -8.76
N MET A 207 5.10 8.25 -9.15
CA MET A 207 4.54 7.06 -8.53
C MET A 207 4.43 5.95 -9.58
N CYS A 208 4.32 4.71 -9.13
CA CYS A 208 4.16 3.55 -10.00
C CYS A 208 2.82 2.88 -9.72
N ALA A 209 1.92 2.87 -10.70
CA ALA A 209 0.68 2.11 -10.66
C ALA A 209 0.96 0.63 -10.90
N PHE A 210 0.34 -0.23 -10.10
CA PHE A 210 0.50 -1.68 -10.21
C PHE A 210 -0.32 -2.23 -11.38
N PRO A 211 0.16 -3.33 -12.01
CA PRO A 211 -0.59 -4.05 -13.04
C PRO A 211 -1.81 -4.75 -12.43
N ARG A 212 -2.58 -5.51 -13.21
CA ARG A 212 -3.77 -6.22 -12.71
C ARG A 212 -3.39 -7.27 -11.65
N LEU A 213 -3.66 -6.95 -10.38
CA LEU A 213 -3.21 -7.75 -9.24
C LEU A 213 -3.83 -9.14 -9.17
N SER A 214 -5.12 -9.29 -9.50
CA SER A 214 -5.77 -10.61 -9.59
C SER A 214 -5.01 -11.59 -10.50
N VAL A 215 -4.53 -11.11 -11.65
CA VAL A 215 -3.78 -11.93 -12.61
C VAL A 215 -2.35 -12.15 -12.15
N LEU A 216 -1.72 -11.11 -11.59
CA LEU A 216 -0.37 -11.22 -11.04
C LEU A 216 -0.29 -12.29 -9.95
N TYR A 217 -1.24 -12.31 -9.01
CA TYR A 217 -1.24 -13.28 -7.91
C TYR A 217 -1.60 -14.71 -8.37
N SER A 218 -2.44 -14.86 -9.40
CA SER A 218 -2.66 -16.17 -10.04
C SER A 218 -1.37 -16.69 -10.69
N VAL A 219 -0.68 -15.87 -11.48
CA VAL A 219 0.63 -16.22 -12.08
C VAL A 219 1.66 -16.51 -10.99
N TRP A 220 1.68 -15.73 -9.92
CA TRP A 220 2.59 -15.96 -8.79
C TRP A 220 2.34 -17.32 -8.14
N GLN A 221 1.08 -17.68 -7.91
CA GLN A 221 0.73 -19.01 -7.39
C GLN A 221 1.24 -20.12 -8.32
N ALA A 222 0.97 -20.03 -9.62
CA ALA A 222 1.40 -21.04 -10.59
C ALA A 222 2.93 -21.20 -10.63
N VAL A 223 3.69 -20.08 -10.63
CA VAL A 223 5.16 -20.09 -10.57
C VAL A 223 5.65 -20.79 -9.31
N VAL A 224 5.06 -20.49 -8.15
CA VAL A 224 5.44 -21.10 -6.86
C VAL A 224 5.23 -22.61 -6.88
N GLU A 225 4.08 -23.07 -7.38
CA GLU A 225 3.73 -24.49 -7.39
C GLU A 225 4.55 -25.29 -8.42
N GLU A 226 4.78 -24.75 -9.61
CA GLU A 226 5.63 -25.36 -10.64
C GLU A 226 7.08 -25.48 -10.15
N GLN A 227 7.63 -24.39 -9.64
CA GLN A 227 9.01 -24.36 -9.11
C GLN A 227 9.17 -25.29 -7.91
N GLY A 228 8.15 -25.35 -7.04
CA GLY A 228 8.11 -26.22 -5.88
C GLY A 228 8.03 -27.71 -6.22
N LYS A 229 7.70 -28.11 -7.46
CA LYS A 229 7.64 -29.52 -7.90
C LYS A 229 6.84 -30.40 -6.93
N GLY A 230 5.71 -29.88 -6.45
CA GLY A 230 4.81 -30.53 -5.48
C GLY A 230 5.21 -30.40 -4.01
N SER A 231 6.38 -29.83 -3.70
CA SER A 231 6.83 -29.57 -2.33
C SER A 231 6.30 -28.26 -1.75
N VAL A 232 5.73 -27.38 -2.58
CA VAL A 232 5.03 -26.17 -2.13
C VAL A 232 3.64 -26.19 -2.72
N ARG A 233 2.63 -25.97 -1.88
CA ARG A 233 1.21 -25.98 -2.25
C ARG A 233 0.51 -24.74 -1.73
N ILE A 234 -0.31 -24.10 -2.56
CA ILE A 234 -1.15 -22.98 -2.14
C ILE A 234 -2.60 -23.44 -2.14
N VAL A 235 -3.20 -23.48 -0.95
CA VAL A 235 -4.58 -23.94 -0.76
C VAL A 235 -5.42 -22.72 -0.34
N THR A 236 -6.16 -22.19 -1.30
CA THR A 236 -7.20 -21.18 -1.05
C THR A 236 -8.44 -21.84 -0.46
N LYS A 237 -9.42 -21.04 -0.02
CA LYS A 237 -10.64 -21.52 0.63
C LYS A 237 -10.40 -22.43 1.85
N ARG A 238 -9.35 -22.16 2.62
CA ARG A 238 -8.99 -22.91 3.82
C ARG A 238 -8.60 -21.96 4.95
N GLU A 239 -9.41 -21.91 6.00
CA GLU A 239 -9.15 -21.09 7.18
C GLU A 239 -8.41 -21.90 8.24
N VAL A 240 -7.33 -21.34 8.79
CA VAL A 240 -6.72 -21.84 10.04
C VAL A 240 -7.44 -21.21 11.22
N THR A 241 -7.98 -22.05 12.10
CA THR A 241 -8.82 -21.61 13.22
C THR A 241 -8.06 -21.64 14.54
N GLN A 242 -7.16 -22.60 14.71
CA GLN A 242 -6.42 -22.80 15.96
C GLN A 242 -5.06 -23.47 15.72
N VAL A 243 -4.10 -23.18 16.58
CA VAL A 243 -2.83 -23.93 16.65
C VAL A 243 -2.48 -24.35 18.07
N ARG A 244 -1.70 -25.42 18.21
CA ARG A 244 -1.06 -25.85 19.46
C ARG A 244 0.39 -26.20 19.20
N ARG A 245 1.31 -25.43 19.77
CA ARG A 245 2.75 -25.56 19.51
C ARG A 245 3.42 -26.46 20.54
N LYS A 246 4.02 -27.55 20.09
CA LYS A 246 4.71 -28.56 20.90
C LYS A 246 6.22 -28.54 20.60
N ARG A 247 7.00 -29.28 21.41
CA ARG A 247 8.46 -29.39 21.22
C ARG A 247 8.84 -30.02 19.87
N ASN A 248 8.04 -30.96 19.38
CA ASN A 248 8.32 -31.76 18.19
C ASN A 248 7.42 -31.42 16.99
N GLY A 249 6.80 -30.24 16.98
CA GLY A 249 5.94 -29.80 15.88
C GLY A 249 4.80 -28.89 16.34
N VAL A 250 3.96 -28.51 15.39
CA VAL A 250 2.81 -27.63 15.57
C VAL A 250 1.59 -28.37 15.06
N GLU A 251 0.61 -28.57 15.95
CA GLU A 251 -0.72 -29.05 15.56
C GLU A 251 -1.55 -27.86 15.10
N VAL A 252 -2.22 -28.00 13.97
CA VAL A 252 -2.97 -26.95 13.30
C VAL A 252 -4.35 -27.48 13.00
N TRP A 253 -5.36 -26.73 13.41
CA TRP A 253 -6.74 -26.96 13.04
C TRP A 253 -7.12 -26.00 11.92
N SER A 254 -7.69 -26.54 10.85
CA SER A 254 -8.15 -25.78 9.70
C SER A 254 -9.45 -26.36 9.14
N ARG A 255 -10.20 -25.55 8.40
CA ARG A 255 -11.47 -25.95 7.79
C ARG A 255 -11.60 -25.37 6.38
N PRO A 256 -12.30 -26.06 5.46
CA PRO A 256 -12.62 -25.49 4.17
C PRO A 256 -13.64 -24.34 4.34
N THR A 257 -13.64 -23.43 3.37
CA THR A 257 -14.53 -22.27 3.28
C THR A 257 -15.06 -22.14 1.85
N GLU A 258 -16.02 -21.24 1.62
CA GLU A 258 -16.37 -20.77 0.26
C GLU A 258 -15.82 -19.37 -0.04
N GLY A 259 -14.73 -18.99 0.66
CA GLY A 259 -14.11 -17.67 0.61
C GLY A 259 -14.55 -16.78 1.76
N THR A 260 -14.49 -15.47 1.55
CA THR A 260 -14.90 -14.46 2.53
C THR A 260 -15.90 -13.49 1.93
N ASP A 261 -16.82 -13.01 2.76
CA ASP A 261 -17.75 -11.96 2.37
C ASP A 261 -17.10 -10.58 2.38
N ASN A 262 -17.93 -9.57 2.15
CA ASN A 262 -17.48 -8.19 2.08
C ASN A 262 -17.04 -7.61 3.43
N GLY A 263 -17.49 -8.20 4.55
CA GLY A 263 -17.07 -7.91 5.92
C GLY A 263 -15.80 -8.66 6.34
N GLN A 264 -15.23 -9.46 5.45
CA GLN A 264 -14.10 -10.36 5.69
C GLN A 264 -14.40 -11.54 6.62
N ASP A 265 -15.68 -11.88 6.75
CA ASP A 265 -16.13 -13.08 7.45
C ASP A 265 -16.10 -14.29 6.50
N VAL A 266 -15.82 -15.47 7.05
CA VAL A 266 -15.76 -16.70 6.26
C VAL A 266 -17.16 -17.16 5.86
N ILE A 267 -17.33 -17.48 4.58
CA ILE A 267 -18.59 -18.01 4.01
C ILE A 267 -18.57 -19.54 4.13
N ASP A 268 -19.70 -20.11 4.57
CA ASP A 268 -19.97 -21.55 4.66
C ASP A 268 -18.80 -22.37 5.26
N PRO A 269 -18.43 -22.11 6.53
CA PRO A 269 -17.33 -22.82 7.17
C PRO A 269 -17.62 -24.31 7.31
N GLY A 270 -16.77 -25.14 6.72
CA GLY A 270 -16.88 -26.59 6.81
C GLY A 270 -16.35 -27.16 8.12
N LYS A 271 -16.18 -28.49 8.13
CA LYS A 271 -15.67 -29.22 9.30
C LYS A 271 -14.19 -28.96 9.49
N GLU A 272 -13.80 -28.79 10.75
CA GLU A 272 -12.41 -28.62 11.15
C GLU A 272 -11.66 -29.96 11.15
N GLU A 273 -10.42 -29.91 10.66
CA GLU A 273 -9.49 -31.02 10.56
C GLU A 273 -8.14 -30.61 11.16
N MET A 274 -7.44 -31.58 11.76
CA MET A 274 -6.16 -31.36 12.41
C MET A 274 -5.02 -31.99 11.60
N GLU A 275 -3.97 -31.21 11.40
CA GLU A 275 -2.73 -31.62 10.77
C GLU A 275 -1.52 -31.19 11.60
N VAL A 276 -0.36 -31.80 11.37
CA VAL A 276 0.89 -31.48 12.08
C VAL A 276 1.93 -30.97 11.11
N PHE A 277 2.61 -29.89 11.48
CA PHE A 277 3.74 -29.29 10.76
C PHE A 277 4.96 -29.18 11.68
N ASP A 278 6.16 -29.00 11.12
CA ASP A 278 7.37 -28.77 11.90
C ASP A 278 7.51 -27.30 12.31
N GLU A 279 7.14 -26.39 11.41
CA GLU A 279 7.26 -24.94 11.57
C GLU A 279 6.00 -24.21 11.10
N LEU A 280 5.75 -23.04 11.68
CA LEU A 280 4.60 -22.18 11.39
C LEU A 280 5.06 -20.76 11.05
N ILE A 281 4.47 -20.17 10.01
CA ILE A 281 4.62 -18.74 9.68
C ILE A 281 3.23 -18.11 9.66
N PHE A 282 2.98 -17.15 10.55
CA PHE A 282 1.82 -16.28 10.45
C PHE A 282 2.12 -15.14 9.49
N CYS A 283 1.39 -15.11 8.37
CA CYS A 283 1.39 -14.06 7.35
C CYS A 283 0.04 -13.30 7.31
N CYS A 284 -0.73 -13.40 8.38
CA CYS A 284 -1.99 -12.69 8.60
C CYS A 284 -1.78 -11.47 9.52
N ASP A 285 -2.85 -10.71 9.77
CA ASP A 285 -2.82 -9.62 10.75
C ASP A 285 -2.45 -10.11 12.16
N ALA A 286 -1.83 -9.23 12.94
CA ALA A 286 -1.41 -9.54 14.32
C ALA A 286 -2.58 -9.96 15.24
N ASP A 287 -3.76 -9.37 15.06
CA ASP A 287 -4.96 -9.71 15.82
C ASP A 287 -5.51 -11.10 15.42
N ALA A 288 -5.49 -11.44 14.13
CA ALA A 288 -5.83 -12.75 13.61
C ALA A 288 -4.84 -13.82 14.12
N ALA A 289 -3.54 -13.54 14.11
CA ALA A 289 -2.53 -14.43 14.68
C ALA A 289 -2.79 -14.69 16.17
N LEU A 290 -3.11 -13.66 16.96
CA LEU A 290 -3.48 -13.83 18.37
C LEU A 290 -4.74 -14.66 18.57
N LYS A 291 -5.76 -14.45 17.71
CA LYS A 291 -7.00 -15.23 17.76
C LYS A 291 -6.73 -16.72 17.52
N ILE A 292 -5.92 -17.04 16.50
CA ILE A 292 -5.55 -18.41 16.14
C ILE A 292 -4.67 -19.05 17.23
N LEU A 293 -3.73 -18.28 17.80
CA LEU A 293 -2.90 -18.76 18.92
C LEU A 293 -3.74 -19.04 20.17
N GLY A 294 -4.85 -18.32 20.39
CA GLY A 294 -5.78 -18.58 21.48
C GLY A 294 -5.09 -18.62 22.85
N SER A 295 -5.32 -19.69 23.61
CA SER A 295 -4.67 -19.92 24.91
C SER A 295 -3.17 -20.24 24.80
N ASP A 296 -2.70 -20.72 23.65
CA ASP A 296 -1.31 -21.06 23.40
C ASP A 296 -0.41 -19.83 23.21
N ALA A 297 -0.96 -18.63 23.04
CA ALA A 297 -0.18 -17.39 23.01
C ALA A 297 0.53 -17.14 24.36
N SER A 298 1.86 -16.98 24.31
CA SER A 298 2.67 -16.57 25.45
C SER A 298 2.35 -15.14 25.88
N TRP A 299 2.73 -14.77 27.10
CA TRP A 299 2.57 -13.42 27.60
C TRP A 299 3.21 -12.36 26.68
N LEU A 300 4.40 -12.65 26.16
CA LEU A 300 5.12 -11.71 25.29
C LEU A 300 4.45 -11.57 23.93
N GLU A 301 3.96 -12.66 23.33
CA GLU A 301 3.17 -12.62 22.09
C GLU A 301 1.90 -11.80 22.27
N ARG A 302 1.15 -12.01 23.36
CA ARG A 302 -0.05 -11.22 23.68
C ARG A 302 0.26 -9.73 23.78
N ARG A 303 1.37 -9.37 24.44
CA ARG A 303 1.80 -7.98 24.60
C ARG A 303 2.20 -7.32 23.28
N ILE A 304 3.03 -7.99 22.49
CA ILE A 304 3.61 -7.43 21.24
C ILE A 304 2.56 -7.37 20.14
N LEU A 305 1.85 -8.46 19.89
CA LEU A 305 0.86 -8.55 18.82
C LEU A 305 -0.40 -7.76 19.17
N GLY A 306 -0.82 -7.76 20.44
CA GLY A 306 -2.01 -7.04 20.91
C GLY A 306 -1.85 -5.53 20.95
N ASN A 307 -0.62 -5.03 20.79
CA ASN A 307 -0.32 -3.62 20.69
C ASN A 307 -0.56 -3.06 19.26
N VAL A 308 -0.72 -3.92 18.26
CA VAL A 308 -1.08 -3.49 16.89
C VAL A 308 -2.58 -3.19 16.84
N LYS A 309 -2.93 -1.91 16.69
CA LYS A 309 -4.32 -1.46 16.59
C LYS A 309 -4.76 -1.32 15.14
N TYR A 310 -5.86 -2.00 14.81
CA TYR A 310 -6.58 -1.92 13.54
C TYR A 310 -7.88 -1.11 13.71
N LEU A 311 -8.31 -0.48 12.63
CA LEU A 311 -9.57 0.26 12.53
C LEU A 311 -10.30 -0.21 11.28
N TRP A 312 -11.63 -0.25 11.35
CA TRP A 312 -12.45 -0.67 10.22
C TRP A 312 -12.84 0.53 9.38
N ASP A 313 -12.50 0.46 8.11
CA ASP A 313 -12.83 1.45 7.09
C ASP A 313 -13.71 0.79 6.03
N VAL A 314 -14.48 1.61 5.33
CA VAL A 314 -15.24 1.18 4.16
C VAL A 314 -14.86 2.00 2.96
N THR A 315 -14.63 1.31 1.86
CA THR A 315 -14.36 1.90 0.56
C THR A 315 -15.59 1.74 -0.31
N VAL A 316 -16.05 2.83 -0.90
CA VAL A 316 -17.09 2.83 -1.93
C VAL A 316 -16.47 3.21 -3.26
N THR A 317 -16.53 2.30 -4.23
CA THR A 317 -16.18 2.58 -5.62
C THR A 317 -17.43 3.04 -6.35
N HIS A 318 -17.38 4.18 -7.04
CA HIS A 318 -18.54 4.79 -7.69
C HIS A 318 -18.17 5.62 -8.93
N SER A 319 -19.16 5.96 -9.75
CA SER A 319 -19.04 6.93 -10.85
C SER A 319 -19.77 8.25 -10.59
N ASP A 320 -20.14 8.53 -9.33
CA ASP A 320 -20.90 9.73 -8.96
C ASP A 320 -20.04 11.01 -9.04
N LEU A 321 -20.01 11.63 -10.22
CA LEU A 321 -19.32 12.90 -10.43
C LEU A 321 -19.95 14.05 -9.63
N SER A 322 -21.27 14.06 -9.43
CA SER A 322 -21.94 15.11 -8.66
C SER A 322 -21.51 15.09 -7.19
N TYR A 323 -21.33 13.90 -6.61
CA TYR A 323 -20.72 13.74 -5.29
C TYR A 323 -19.29 14.31 -5.27
N MET A 324 -18.47 13.94 -6.27
CA MET A 324 -17.09 14.41 -6.36
C MET A 324 -16.99 15.93 -6.51
N GLU A 325 -17.80 16.53 -7.40
CA GLU A 325 -17.86 17.97 -7.61
C GLU A 325 -18.45 18.73 -6.42
N LYS A 326 -19.23 18.08 -5.55
CA LYS A 326 -19.74 18.68 -4.31
C LYS A 326 -18.66 18.74 -3.23
N HIS A 327 -17.88 17.68 -3.06
CA HIS A 327 -16.97 17.53 -1.92
C HIS A 327 -15.49 17.83 -2.23
N TYR A 328 -15.07 17.77 -3.49
CA TYR A 328 -13.66 17.87 -3.90
C TYR A 328 -13.45 18.79 -5.11
N ARG A 329 -12.20 19.22 -5.35
CA ARG A 329 -11.82 19.97 -6.56
C ARG A 329 -11.28 19.04 -7.63
N VAL A 330 -12.19 18.50 -8.45
CA VAL A 330 -11.86 17.64 -9.60
C VAL A 330 -11.55 18.43 -10.88
N ARG A 331 -11.72 19.76 -10.86
CA ARG A 331 -11.44 20.65 -11.98
C ARG A 331 -10.54 21.79 -11.54
N TYR A 332 -9.78 22.29 -12.51
CA TYR A 332 -9.02 23.51 -12.34
C TYR A 332 -9.94 24.73 -12.24
N ASP A 333 -9.56 25.68 -11.39
CA ASP A 333 -10.21 26.98 -11.27
C ASP A 333 -9.12 28.05 -10.96
N PRO A 334 -9.00 29.12 -11.77
CA PRO A 334 -8.07 30.22 -11.52
C PRO A 334 -8.22 30.90 -10.16
N GLU A 335 -9.39 30.84 -9.52
CA GLU A 335 -9.61 31.41 -8.19
C GLU A 335 -8.82 30.69 -7.10
N LEU A 336 -8.41 29.45 -7.35
CA LEU A 336 -7.62 28.63 -6.42
C LEU A 336 -6.16 29.09 -6.31
N ARG A 337 -5.69 29.94 -7.24
CA ARG A 337 -4.30 30.41 -7.30
C ARG A 337 -3.96 31.25 -6.08
N SER A 338 -2.72 31.12 -5.61
CA SER A 338 -2.07 32.08 -4.70
C SER A 338 -2.29 33.50 -5.20
N LYS A 339 -2.43 34.45 -4.28
CA LYS A 339 -2.56 35.88 -4.59
C LYS A 339 -1.21 36.60 -4.59
N LYS A 340 -0.14 35.96 -4.08
CA LYS A 340 1.22 36.50 -4.03
C LYS A 340 1.97 36.35 -5.36
N ASP A 341 2.83 37.32 -5.65
CA ASP A 341 3.85 37.27 -6.70
C ASP A 341 3.30 36.79 -8.07
N GLN A 342 2.20 37.39 -8.53
CA GLN A 342 1.54 37.02 -9.80
C GLN A 342 2.44 37.16 -11.03
N ASP A 343 3.48 37.99 -10.92
CA ASP A 343 4.45 38.24 -11.99
C ASP A 343 5.62 37.24 -11.98
N ASP A 344 5.68 36.34 -11.00
CA ASP A 344 6.70 35.30 -10.95
C ASP A 344 6.56 34.32 -12.12
N HIS A 345 7.65 34.16 -12.86
CA HIS A 345 7.69 33.35 -14.08
C HIS A 345 7.43 31.87 -13.82
N GLU A 346 7.94 31.31 -12.73
CA GLU A 346 7.78 29.90 -12.40
C GLU A 346 6.36 29.59 -11.91
N ARG A 347 5.74 30.49 -11.14
CA ARG A 347 4.32 30.40 -10.78
C ARG A 347 3.42 30.43 -12.00
N ARG A 348 3.66 31.34 -12.96
CA ARG A 348 2.90 31.42 -14.22
C ARG A 348 2.99 30.14 -15.03
N LYS A 349 4.17 29.51 -15.13
CA LYS A 349 4.33 28.19 -15.76
C LYS A 349 3.48 27.12 -15.07
N LYS A 350 3.51 27.05 -13.73
CA LYS A 350 2.70 26.10 -12.97
C LYS A 350 1.19 26.30 -13.19
N TYR A 351 0.73 27.56 -13.29
CA TYR A 351 -0.67 27.86 -13.59
C TYR A 351 -1.07 27.48 -15.02
N ALA A 352 -0.23 27.76 -16.01
CA ALA A 352 -0.48 27.37 -17.41
C ALA A 352 -0.48 25.85 -17.59
N PHE A 353 0.37 25.13 -16.84
CA PHE A 353 0.33 23.67 -16.77
C PHE A 353 -0.98 23.18 -16.15
N ALA A 354 -1.38 23.72 -14.99
CA ALA A 354 -2.60 23.32 -14.30
C ALA A 354 -3.87 23.55 -15.14
N GLU A 355 -3.94 24.65 -15.88
CA GLU A 355 -5.07 24.94 -16.78
C GLU A 355 -5.30 23.86 -17.85
N LYS A 356 -4.23 23.18 -18.28
CA LYS A 356 -4.29 22.13 -19.32
C LYS A 356 -4.28 20.71 -18.76
N SER A 357 -3.66 20.51 -17.60
CA SER A 357 -3.23 19.18 -17.13
C SER A 357 -3.58 18.91 -15.66
N PHE A 358 -4.39 19.74 -15.01
CA PHE A 358 -4.85 19.49 -13.64
C PHE A 358 -5.80 18.29 -13.60
N GLN A 359 -5.24 17.15 -13.21
CA GLN A 359 -5.90 15.86 -13.09
C GLN A 359 -5.44 15.21 -11.78
N PRO A 360 -5.90 15.72 -10.63
CA PRO A 360 -5.61 15.12 -9.33
C PRO A 360 -6.14 13.68 -9.29
N LEU A 361 -5.29 12.77 -8.82
CA LEU A 361 -5.67 11.37 -8.63
C LEU A 361 -5.92 11.04 -7.15
N TYR A 362 -5.43 11.88 -6.24
CA TYR A 362 -5.73 11.84 -4.81
C TYR A 362 -6.53 13.07 -4.39
N PHE A 363 -7.55 12.84 -3.57
CA PHE A 363 -8.36 13.87 -2.93
C PHE A 363 -8.40 13.62 -1.43
N ILE A 364 -8.06 14.64 -0.64
CA ILE A 364 -8.16 14.55 0.82
C ILE A 364 -8.80 15.83 1.32
N ARG A 365 -9.87 15.70 2.10
CA ARG A 365 -10.51 16.85 2.72
C ARG A 365 -10.65 16.63 4.21
N SER A 366 -10.57 17.71 4.96
CA SER A 366 -10.95 17.71 6.37
C SER A 366 -12.48 17.83 6.49
N VAL A 367 -13.05 17.24 7.53
CA VAL A 367 -14.49 17.38 7.80
C VAL A 367 -14.77 18.81 8.29
N PRO A 368 -15.78 19.52 7.75
CA PRO A 368 -16.05 20.91 8.13
C PRO A 368 -16.27 21.13 9.63
N ASP A 369 -17.04 20.25 10.28
CA ASP A 369 -17.39 20.35 11.70
C ASP A 369 -16.25 19.92 12.65
N ASP A 370 -15.31 19.12 12.15
CA ASP A 370 -14.13 18.66 12.90
C ASP A 370 -12.96 18.44 11.94
N LYS A 371 -12.15 19.48 11.74
CA LYS A 371 -11.03 19.44 10.79
C LYS A 371 -9.90 18.49 11.19
N SER A 372 -9.98 17.83 12.36
CA SER A 372 -9.07 16.74 12.71
C SER A 372 -9.45 15.40 12.07
N LYS A 373 -10.68 15.30 11.53
CA LYS A 373 -11.20 14.15 10.80
C LYS A 373 -11.06 14.37 9.31
N LEU A 374 -10.83 13.28 8.58
CA LEU A 374 -10.56 13.30 7.15
C LEU A 374 -11.53 12.41 6.38
N GLU A 375 -11.71 12.74 5.11
CA GLU A 375 -12.31 11.88 4.10
C GLU A 375 -11.39 11.87 2.87
N MET A 376 -11.17 10.70 2.29
CA MET A 376 -10.22 10.50 1.20
C MET A 376 -10.93 9.92 -0.01
N SER A 377 -10.59 10.38 -1.20
CA SER A 377 -11.07 9.81 -2.46
C SER A 377 -9.94 9.73 -3.48
N PHE A 378 -10.11 8.86 -4.47
CA PHE A 378 -9.14 8.57 -5.51
C PHE A 378 -9.85 8.59 -6.86
N ASP A 379 -9.22 9.15 -7.88
CA ASP A 379 -9.65 8.96 -9.26
C ASP A 379 -8.88 7.77 -9.85
N LEU A 380 -9.54 6.61 -9.90
CA LEU A 380 -8.93 5.38 -10.41
C LEU A 380 -8.71 5.47 -11.92
N THR A 381 -9.49 6.27 -12.63
CA THR A 381 -9.34 6.48 -14.07
C THR A 381 -8.05 7.22 -14.39
N VAL A 382 -7.69 8.23 -13.60
CA VAL A 382 -6.41 8.94 -13.76
C VAL A 382 -5.24 8.11 -13.22
N TYR A 383 -5.46 7.37 -12.12
CA TYR A 383 -4.40 6.59 -11.49
C TYR A 383 -4.02 5.35 -12.33
N GLN A 384 -5.00 4.58 -12.79
CA GLN A 384 -4.74 3.22 -13.27
C GLN A 384 -4.58 3.16 -14.81
N PRO A 385 -3.41 2.71 -15.33
CA PRO A 385 -3.06 2.83 -16.76
C PRO A 385 -3.96 2.06 -17.74
N GLN A 386 -4.75 1.09 -17.28
CA GLN A 386 -5.66 0.36 -18.16
C GLN A 386 -6.77 1.25 -18.74
N PHE A 387 -7.10 2.36 -18.08
CA PHE A 387 -8.01 3.37 -18.62
C PHE A 387 -7.40 4.13 -19.82
N ASP A 388 -6.08 4.07 -19.98
CA ASP A 388 -5.33 4.55 -21.14
C ASP A 388 -5.01 3.42 -22.13
N GLY A 389 -5.67 2.26 -22.01
CA GLY A 389 -5.51 1.12 -22.91
C GLY A 389 -4.28 0.25 -22.62
N GLN A 390 -3.59 0.45 -21.50
CA GLN A 390 -2.42 -0.34 -21.17
C GLN A 390 -2.79 -1.81 -20.85
N SER A 391 -1.88 -2.72 -21.21
CA SER A 391 -1.99 -4.15 -20.90
C SER A 391 -2.13 -4.42 -19.40
N PRO A 392 -2.93 -5.43 -18.99
CA PRO A 392 -3.04 -5.85 -17.60
C PRO A 392 -1.73 -6.38 -16.99
N TYR A 393 -0.72 -6.67 -17.81
CA TYR A 393 0.61 -7.10 -17.38
C TYR A 393 1.57 -5.94 -17.10
N GLY A 394 1.17 -4.70 -17.40
CA GLY A 394 2.08 -3.56 -17.41
C GLY A 394 2.66 -3.26 -18.80
N PRO A 395 3.52 -2.23 -18.92
CA PRO A 395 4.19 -1.91 -20.18
C PRO A 395 5.09 -3.07 -20.60
N GLN A 396 4.82 -3.65 -21.79
CA GLN A 396 5.59 -4.76 -22.37
C GLN A 396 5.65 -6.03 -21.50
N GLY A 397 4.75 -6.17 -20.52
CA GLY A 397 4.68 -7.35 -19.66
C GLY A 397 4.24 -8.60 -20.43
N ILE A 398 4.91 -9.72 -20.17
CA ILE A 398 4.58 -11.05 -20.69
C ILE A 398 4.63 -12.00 -19.48
N PRO A 399 3.50 -12.56 -19.04
CA PRO A 399 3.46 -13.38 -17.82
C PRO A 399 4.39 -14.59 -17.93
N ALA A 400 5.05 -14.93 -16.83
CA ALA A 400 6.05 -16.01 -16.78
C ALA A 400 5.47 -17.39 -17.07
N VAL A 401 4.19 -17.61 -16.76
CA VAL A 401 3.44 -18.84 -17.02
C VAL A 401 2.01 -18.52 -17.42
N GLU A 402 1.40 -19.40 -18.21
CA GLU A 402 -0.02 -19.30 -18.55
C GLU A 402 -0.91 -19.90 -17.45
N THR A 403 -1.86 -19.11 -16.97
CA THR A 403 -2.96 -19.52 -16.10
C THR A 403 -4.32 -19.38 -16.78
N GLU A 404 -5.39 -19.90 -16.19
CA GLU A 404 -6.77 -19.72 -16.68
C GLU A 404 -7.12 -18.23 -16.85
N GLU A 405 -6.73 -17.39 -15.88
CA GLU A 405 -6.92 -15.94 -15.93
C GLU A 405 -6.15 -15.31 -17.11
N THR A 406 -4.93 -15.75 -17.39
CA THR A 406 -4.18 -15.22 -18.55
C THR A 406 -4.77 -15.64 -19.89
N ARG A 407 -5.29 -16.87 -20.01
CA ARG A 407 -5.94 -17.34 -21.24
C ARG A 407 -7.21 -16.55 -21.55
N GLY A 408 -8.01 -16.25 -20.53
CA GLY A 408 -9.20 -15.40 -20.66
C GLY A 408 -8.91 -14.01 -21.25
N ILE A 409 -7.71 -13.46 -21.02
CA ILE A 409 -7.28 -12.14 -21.49
C ILE A 409 -6.79 -12.19 -22.95
N THR A 410 -6.08 -13.26 -23.35
CA THR A 410 -5.57 -13.38 -24.74
C THR A 410 -6.68 -13.39 -25.79
N HIS A 411 -7.87 -13.92 -25.45
CA HIS A 411 -9.02 -13.91 -26.35
C HIS A 411 -9.68 -12.53 -26.49
N SER A 412 -9.67 -11.67 -25.45
CA SER A 412 -10.26 -10.32 -25.53
C SER A 412 -9.35 -9.26 -26.17
N HIS A 413 -8.02 -9.47 -26.15
CA HIS A 413 -7.04 -8.54 -26.73
C HIS A 413 -6.55 -8.91 -28.14
N SER A 414 -6.91 -10.08 -28.68
CA SER A 414 -6.55 -10.52 -30.04
C SER A 414 -7.08 -9.64 -31.18
N ALA A 415 -7.93 -8.66 -30.88
CA ALA A 415 -8.42 -7.66 -31.84
C ALA A 415 -7.55 -6.39 -31.96
N ILE A 416 -6.45 -6.26 -31.20
CA ILE A 416 -5.61 -5.04 -31.23
C ILE A 416 -4.27 -5.38 -31.89
N SER A 417 -4.03 -4.77 -33.06
CA SER A 417 -2.88 -5.06 -33.93
C SER A 417 -1.53 -4.81 -33.25
N LYS A 418 -0.53 -5.61 -33.59
CA LYS A 418 0.85 -5.52 -33.09
C LYS A 418 1.58 -4.20 -33.39
N ASP A 419 1.02 -3.33 -34.24
CA ASP A 419 1.65 -2.07 -34.68
C ASP A 419 1.33 -0.85 -33.80
N SER A 420 0.46 -0.96 -32.78
CA SER A 420 0.08 0.17 -31.91
C SER A 420 0.97 0.39 -30.68
N TYR A 421 2.02 -0.42 -30.48
CA TYR A 421 2.89 -0.32 -29.29
C TYR A 421 4.12 0.58 -29.55
N ARG A 422 3.89 1.86 -29.83
CA ARG A 422 4.86 2.92 -29.55
C ARG A 422 4.25 3.86 -28.51
N ILE A 423 4.27 3.42 -27.26
CA ILE A 423 3.83 4.24 -26.13
C ILE A 423 4.93 5.26 -25.86
N GLY A 424 4.62 6.54 -26.04
CA GLY A 424 5.40 7.62 -25.45
C GLY A 424 5.35 7.47 -23.94
N SER A 425 6.48 7.13 -23.33
CA SER A 425 6.63 7.13 -21.88
C SER A 425 6.21 8.49 -21.33
N ARG A 426 5.34 8.52 -20.31
CA ARG A 426 5.18 9.68 -19.42
C ARG A 426 6.48 9.83 -18.63
N GLN A 427 7.54 10.33 -19.28
CA GLN A 427 8.79 10.68 -18.62
C GLN A 427 8.51 11.91 -17.76
N ALA A 428 8.37 11.69 -16.45
CA ALA A 428 8.69 12.73 -15.49
C ALA A 428 10.21 12.95 -15.57
N THR A 429 10.63 14.04 -16.21
CA THR A 429 12.03 14.47 -16.17
C THR A 429 12.38 14.93 -14.75
N GLU A 430 13.60 14.62 -14.29
CA GLU A 430 14.10 15.02 -12.97
C GLU A 430 14.17 16.55 -12.80
N ASP A 431 14.14 17.32 -13.89
CA ASP A 431 14.07 18.78 -13.88
C ASP A 431 13.00 19.30 -14.88
N GLY A 432 11.87 19.80 -14.37
CA GLY A 432 10.86 20.55 -15.14
C GLY A 432 9.51 19.85 -15.40
N PRO A 433 8.42 20.60 -15.66
CA PRO A 433 7.12 20.01 -15.98
C PRO A 433 7.17 19.29 -17.34
N PRO A 434 6.46 18.16 -17.50
CA PRO A 434 6.55 17.34 -18.70
C PRO A 434 6.11 18.12 -19.95
N THR A 435 6.94 18.12 -20.99
CA THR A 435 6.61 18.68 -22.30
C THR A 435 5.81 17.64 -23.11
N HIS A 436 4.57 17.99 -23.46
CA HIS A 436 3.72 17.20 -24.35
C HIS A 436 4.02 17.56 -25.82
N ASP A 437 5.04 16.96 -26.42
CA ASP A 437 5.33 17.10 -27.87
C ASP A 437 5.40 15.72 -28.55
N GLY A 438 4.41 14.86 -28.33
CA GLY A 438 4.23 13.61 -29.06
C GLY A 438 2.76 13.34 -29.37
N GLU A 439 2.40 13.24 -30.65
CA GLU A 439 1.07 12.83 -31.12
C GLU A 439 0.65 11.51 -30.46
N VAL A 440 -0.43 11.53 -29.69
CA VAL A 440 -0.98 10.39 -28.96
C VAL A 440 -1.84 9.54 -29.90
N SER A 441 -1.47 8.28 -30.08
CA SER A 441 -2.27 7.29 -30.79
C SER A 441 -3.55 6.92 -30.00
N GLY A 442 -4.71 7.36 -30.48
CA GLY A 442 -5.96 6.60 -30.58
C GLY A 442 -6.79 6.24 -29.33
N HIS A 443 -6.23 6.16 -28.12
CA HIS A 443 -7.02 5.90 -26.91
C HIS A 443 -7.02 7.14 -26.01
N HIS A 444 -8.12 7.89 -26.07
CA HIS A 444 -8.40 8.94 -25.09
C HIS A 444 -8.92 8.30 -23.81
N SER A 445 -8.34 8.69 -22.66
CA SER A 445 -8.92 8.41 -21.35
C SER A 445 -10.41 8.78 -21.37
N PRO A 446 -11.29 8.01 -20.71
CA PRO A 446 -12.72 8.29 -20.74
C PRO A 446 -12.99 9.71 -20.18
N PRO A 447 -14.07 10.39 -20.62
CA PRO A 447 -14.42 11.70 -20.11
C PRO A 447 -14.78 11.65 -18.62
N LEU A 448 -14.69 12.78 -17.90
CA LEU A 448 -14.83 12.82 -16.44
C LEU A 448 -16.15 12.23 -15.92
N GLU A 449 -17.23 12.34 -16.69
CA GLU A 449 -18.56 11.79 -16.36
C GLU A 449 -18.57 10.25 -16.32
N ARG A 450 -17.54 9.62 -16.88
CA ARG A 450 -17.34 8.16 -16.93
C ARG A 450 -16.18 7.70 -16.07
N HIS A 451 -15.55 8.59 -15.30
CA HIS A 451 -14.47 8.22 -14.39
C HIS A 451 -14.99 7.31 -13.27
N VAL A 452 -14.07 6.48 -12.78
CA VAL A 452 -14.29 5.60 -11.63
C VAL A 452 -13.54 6.19 -10.44
N PHE A 453 -14.27 6.51 -9.40
CA PHE A 453 -13.75 7.03 -8.15
C PHE A 453 -13.80 5.98 -7.05
N GLN A 454 -12.91 6.11 -6.07
CA GLN A 454 -12.90 5.28 -4.88
C GLN A 454 -12.83 6.17 -3.64
N THR A 455 -13.94 6.30 -2.91
CA THR A 455 -14.02 7.11 -1.69
C THR A 455 -13.92 6.23 -0.44
N ILE A 456 -13.07 6.62 0.49
CA ILE A 456 -12.79 5.89 1.74
C ILE A 456 -13.40 6.65 2.92
N PHE A 457 -14.25 5.95 3.66
CA PHE A 457 -14.83 6.41 4.91
C PHE A 457 -14.11 5.75 6.06
N LEU A 458 -13.41 6.59 6.82
CA LEU A 458 -12.41 6.19 7.80
C LEU A 458 -13.04 6.01 9.18
N ASP A 459 -12.73 4.89 9.83
CA ASP A 459 -13.08 4.51 11.19
C ASP A 459 -14.61 4.40 11.43
N ASN A 460 -15.12 3.16 11.44
CA ASN A 460 -16.53 2.84 11.63
C ASN A 460 -17.06 3.06 13.06
N ALA A 461 -16.21 3.51 13.98
CA ALA A 461 -16.64 3.86 15.32
C ALA A 461 -17.67 5.03 15.26
N PRO A 462 -18.72 5.04 16.11
CA PRO A 462 -19.82 6.00 16.01
C PRO A 462 -19.38 7.48 15.98
N GLU A 463 -18.30 7.81 16.69
CA GLU A 463 -17.71 9.15 16.75
C GLU A 463 -17.10 9.64 15.44
N SER A 464 -16.66 8.72 14.59
CA SER A 464 -16.09 9.01 13.26
C SER A 464 -17.18 8.84 12.18
N ARG A 465 -18.00 7.78 12.29
CA ARG A 465 -19.07 7.45 11.33
C ARG A 465 -20.12 8.55 11.17
N LYS A 466 -20.42 9.31 12.21
CA LYS A 466 -21.39 10.43 12.14
C LYS A 466 -21.01 11.52 11.13
N PHE A 467 -19.74 11.58 10.72
CA PHE A 467 -19.24 12.55 9.74
C PHE A 467 -19.15 11.98 8.31
N TRP A 468 -19.42 10.69 8.13
CA TRP A 468 -19.31 10.05 6.84
C TRP A 468 -20.33 10.63 5.87
N THR A 469 -19.88 10.95 4.67
CA THR A 469 -20.76 11.41 3.59
C THR A 469 -21.17 10.29 2.64
N LYS A 470 -21.02 9.03 3.06
CA LYS A 470 -21.31 7.82 2.27
C LYS A 470 -22.70 7.83 1.65
N ASP A 471 -23.71 8.25 2.42
CA ASP A 471 -25.10 8.28 1.99
C ASP A 471 -25.41 9.42 1.00
N ASN A 472 -24.44 10.33 0.76
CA ASN A 472 -24.53 11.33 -0.30
C ASN A 472 -24.17 10.77 -1.69
N ILE A 473 -23.54 9.59 -1.77
CA ILE A 473 -23.26 8.91 -3.03
C ILE A 473 -24.55 8.28 -3.52
N SER A 474 -24.95 8.58 -4.75
CA SER A 474 -26.12 7.98 -5.40
C SER A 474 -25.98 6.46 -5.43
N PRO A 475 -26.93 5.68 -4.87
CA PRO A 475 -26.89 4.22 -4.91
C PRO A 475 -26.81 3.64 -6.34
N LYS A 476 -27.29 4.38 -7.34
CA LYS A 476 -27.23 3.97 -8.76
C LYS A 476 -25.85 4.12 -9.38
N GLU A 477 -24.99 4.95 -8.78
CA GLU A 477 -23.62 5.18 -9.24
C GLU A 477 -22.60 4.33 -8.48
N VAL A 478 -23.02 3.60 -7.45
CA VAL A 478 -22.16 2.67 -6.71
C VAL A 478 -21.84 1.47 -7.60
N ILE A 479 -20.55 1.21 -7.76
CA ILE A 479 -20.01 0.05 -8.49
C ILE A 479 -19.80 -1.10 -7.52
N MET A 480 -19.13 -0.82 -6.39
CA MET A 480 -18.92 -1.79 -5.32
C MET A 480 -18.61 -1.10 -3.99
N GLU A 481 -18.81 -1.83 -2.90
CA GLU A 481 -18.39 -1.45 -1.55
C GLU A 481 -17.43 -2.52 -1.04
N LYS A 482 -16.45 -2.17 -0.20
CA LYS A 482 -15.52 -3.13 0.41
C LYS A 482 -15.09 -2.69 1.80
N TRP A 483 -15.17 -3.60 2.77
CA TRP A 483 -14.69 -3.36 4.13
C TRP A 483 -13.27 -3.86 4.32
N TRP A 484 -12.49 -3.09 5.06
CA TRP A 484 -11.12 -3.46 5.36
C TRP A 484 -10.60 -2.86 6.65
N LYS A 485 -9.50 -3.45 7.14
CA LYS A 485 -8.83 -3.02 8.35
C LYS A 485 -7.59 -2.19 8.02
N GLN A 486 -7.57 -0.97 8.53
CA GLN A 486 -6.44 -0.06 8.45
C GLN A 486 -5.59 -0.16 9.72
N GLN A 487 -4.28 -0.39 9.58
CA GLN A 487 -3.36 -0.28 10.69
C GLN A 487 -3.20 1.19 11.12
N SER A 488 -3.31 1.47 12.42
CA SER A 488 -3.35 2.84 12.93
C SER A 488 -1.99 3.57 13.00
N HIS A 489 -0.87 2.86 12.93
CA HIS A 489 0.51 3.39 13.03
C HIS A 489 0.77 4.39 14.18
N ARG A 490 0.00 4.28 15.27
CA ARG A 490 0.22 5.17 16.40
C ARG A 490 1.62 4.95 16.99
N TRP A 491 2.17 5.95 17.67
CA TRP A 491 3.49 5.84 18.30
C TRP A 491 3.65 4.59 19.18
N GLN A 492 2.55 4.11 19.80
CA GLN A 492 2.54 2.86 20.58
C GLN A 492 3.04 1.67 19.76
N HIS A 493 2.76 1.61 18.45
CA HIS A 493 3.24 0.55 17.58
C HIS A 493 4.77 0.49 17.56
N TYR A 494 5.42 1.64 17.40
CA TYR A 494 6.87 1.77 17.40
C TYR A 494 7.49 1.60 18.79
N ALA A 495 6.73 1.81 19.85
CA ALA A 495 7.17 1.59 21.22
C ALA A 495 7.01 0.14 21.70
N GLY A 496 5.93 -0.52 21.28
CA GLY A 496 5.42 -1.76 21.88
C GLY A 496 5.43 -2.98 20.96
N THR A 497 5.62 -2.81 19.65
CA THR A 497 5.67 -3.91 18.68
C THR A 497 7.01 -3.97 17.97
N VAL A 498 7.34 -2.97 17.13
CA VAL A 498 8.47 -3.01 16.18
C VAL A 498 9.81 -3.41 16.83
N PRO A 499 10.25 -2.79 17.96
CA PRO A 499 11.56 -3.11 18.54
C PRO A 499 11.64 -4.50 19.18
N TRP A 500 10.49 -5.14 19.41
CA TRP A 500 10.37 -6.36 20.21
C TRP A 500 10.07 -7.60 19.38
N MET A 501 9.83 -7.46 18.07
CA MET A 501 9.49 -8.57 17.18
C MET A 501 10.50 -9.72 17.24
N GLY A 502 11.80 -9.42 17.29
CA GLY A 502 12.85 -10.45 17.36
C GLY A 502 12.83 -11.30 18.65
N LEU A 503 12.13 -10.87 19.70
CA LEU A 503 11.98 -11.65 20.93
C LEU A 503 10.98 -12.81 20.77
N ILE A 504 10.01 -12.69 19.85
CA ILE A 504 9.00 -13.73 19.58
C ILE A 504 9.29 -14.51 18.30
N ASN A 505 9.93 -13.88 17.31
CA ASN A 505 10.29 -14.54 16.05
C ASN A 505 11.33 -15.64 16.24
N GLY A 506 11.07 -16.82 15.65
CA GLY A 506 11.92 -18.00 15.80
C GLY A 506 11.85 -18.68 17.16
N LYS A 507 10.84 -18.34 17.97
CA LYS A 507 10.52 -19.04 19.21
C LYS A 507 9.34 -19.97 18.97
N ARG A 508 9.34 -21.09 19.69
CA ARG A 508 8.21 -22.05 19.69
C ARG A 508 7.78 -22.51 18.29
N ARG A 509 8.73 -22.63 17.36
CA ARG A 509 8.51 -23.05 15.97
C ARG A 509 7.58 -22.12 15.20
N THR A 510 7.67 -20.82 15.47
CA THR A 510 6.78 -19.80 14.90
C THR A 510 7.56 -18.59 14.41
N GLN A 511 7.21 -18.14 13.22
CA GLN A 511 7.55 -16.83 12.67
C GLN A 511 6.28 -15.99 12.52
N PHE A 512 6.43 -14.68 12.60
CA PHE A 512 5.41 -13.67 12.37
C PHE A 512 5.94 -12.69 11.33
N ALA A 513 5.20 -12.55 10.24
CA ALA A 513 5.54 -11.70 9.13
C ALA A 513 4.29 -10.99 8.60
N GLY A 514 4.49 -9.84 7.96
CA GLY A 514 3.41 -8.97 7.50
C GLY A 514 3.85 -7.52 7.51
N ALA A 515 3.13 -6.68 6.75
CA ALA A 515 3.45 -5.25 6.68
C ALA A 515 3.45 -4.59 8.07
N TRP A 516 2.55 -5.05 8.94
CA TRP A 516 2.40 -4.56 10.30
C TRP A 516 3.62 -4.76 11.20
N THR A 517 4.62 -5.57 10.81
CA THR A 517 5.83 -5.79 11.61
C THR A 517 6.74 -4.56 11.68
N VAL A 518 6.65 -3.64 10.70
CA VAL A 518 7.43 -2.39 10.68
C VAL A 518 6.55 -1.20 10.28
N LEU A 519 5.97 -1.24 9.09
CA LEU A 519 5.23 -0.16 8.46
C LEU A 519 4.33 -0.74 7.35
N ASN A 520 3.06 -0.35 7.30
CA ASN A 520 2.06 -0.93 6.40
C ASN A 520 2.29 -0.59 4.92
N MET A 521 3.23 -1.27 4.29
CA MET A 521 3.58 -1.14 2.88
C MET A 521 3.66 -2.53 2.23
N HIS A 522 3.29 -2.61 0.95
CA HIS A 522 3.40 -3.84 0.17
C HIS A 522 4.85 -4.37 0.17
N GLU A 523 5.84 -3.47 0.06
CA GLU A 523 7.26 -3.81 0.12
C GLU A 523 7.64 -4.51 1.43
N ILE A 524 7.20 -3.99 2.58
CA ILE A 524 7.48 -4.59 3.89
C ILE A 524 6.77 -5.94 4.02
N ALA A 525 5.56 -6.09 3.46
CA ALA A 525 4.88 -7.38 3.43
C ALA A 525 5.74 -8.42 2.68
N VAL A 526 6.17 -8.10 1.46
CA VAL A 526 7.03 -8.99 0.64
C VAL A 526 8.32 -9.32 1.38
N VAL A 527 9.04 -8.30 1.87
CA VAL A 527 10.35 -8.47 2.53
C VAL A 527 10.24 -9.24 3.84
N SER A 528 9.20 -9.00 4.65
CA SER A 528 9.01 -9.74 5.91
C SER A 528 8.72 -11.22 5.69
N GLY A 529 7.98 -11.58 4.64
CA GLY A 529 7.77 -12.98 4.25
C GLY A 529 9.07 -13.67 3.83
N PHE A 530 9.92 -12.99 3.04
CA PHE A 530 11.28 -13.48 2.76
C PHE A 530 12.10 -13.63 4.04
N GLY A 531 12.02 -12.68 4.98
CA GLY A 531 12.73 -12.73 6.26
C GLY A 531 12.34 -13.95 7.11
N ALA A 532 11.04 -14.27 7.16
CA ALA A 532 10.55 -15.45 7.86
C ALA A 532 11.00 -16.76 7.22
N ALA A 533 10.97 -16.87 5.89
CA ALA A 533 11.49 -18.05 5.18
C ALA A 533 13.01 -18.18 5.33
N TYR A 534 13.74 -17.06 5.26
CA TYR A 534 15.18 -17.00 5.45
C TYR A 534 15.60 -17.47 6.84
N ARG A 535 14.83 -17.12 7.87
CA ARG A 535 15.03 -17.59 9.25
C ARG A 535 14.96 -19.11 9.36
N LEU A 536 14.16 -19.76 8.51
CA LEU A 536 14.00 -21.21 8.45
C LEU A 536 15.00 -21.88 7.49
N GLY A 537 15.87 -21.11 6.83
CA GLY A 537 16.98 -21.62 6.02
C GLY A 537 16.77 -21.53 4.51
N ALA A 538 15.68 -20.94 4.03
CA ALA A 538 15.54 -20.60 2.61
C ALA A 538 16.47 -19.44 2.22
N ASP A 539 16.76 -19.28 0.93
CA ASP A 539 17.61 -18.21 0.42
C ASP A 539 16.79 -16.94 0.13
N PHE A 540 17.44 -15.78 0.24
CA PHE A 540 16.87 -14.52 -0.20
C PHE A 540 16.99 -14.42 -1.74
N PRO A 541 15.88 -14.33 -2.50
CA PRO A 541 15.92 -14.47 -3.96
C PRO A 541 16.66 -13.36 -4.71
N PHE A 542 16.85 -12.18 -4.11
CA PHE A 542 17.37 -10.98 -4.76
C PHE A 542 18.73 -10.53 -4.20
N LYS A 543 19.55 -11.47 -3.73
CA LYS A 543 20.88 -11.21 -3.15
C LYS A 543 21.85 -10.44 -4.07
N GLU A 544 21.65 -10.52 -5.38
CA GLU A 544 22.48 -9.79 -6.36
C GLU A 544 22.05 -8.33 -6.56
N ASN A 545 20.91 -7.90 -6.00
CA ASN A 545 20.41 -6.53 -6.10
C ASN A 545 20.68 -5.77 -4.78
N PRO A 546 21.61 -4.79 -4.76
CA PRO A 546 21.96 -4.05 -3.55
C PRO A 546 20.79 -3.30 -2.90
N ASP A 547 19.90 -2.72 -3.71
CA ASP A 547 18.75 -1.97 -3.22
C ASP A 547 17.72 -2.90 -2.55
N CYS A 548 17.50 -4.08 -3.13
CA CYS A 548 16.68 -5.13 -2.51
C CYS A 548 17.29 -5.61 -1.19
N LYS A 549 18.60 -5.90 -1.18
CA LYS A 549 19.34 -6.36 0.00
C LYS A 549 19.26 -5.36 1.15
N ARG A 550 19.39 -4.07 0.88
CA ARG A 550 19.41 -3.02 1.91
C ARG A 550 18.16 -3.08 2.78
N LEU A 551 16.98 -3.05 2.17
CA LEU A 551 15.72 -3.10 2.93
C LEU A 551 15.51 -4.46 3.59
N PHE A 552 15.88 -5.55 2.91
CA PHE A 552 15.84 -6.89 3.49
C PHE A 552 16.68 -7.00 4.77
N ALA A 553 17.92 -6.51 4.76
CA ALA A 553 18.79 -6.52 5.93
C ALA A 553 18.21 -5.71 7.09
N LEU A 554 17.65 -4.52 6.82
CA LEU A 554 16.99 -3.69 7.84
C LEU A 554 15.78 -4.39 8.44
N CYS A 555 14.92 -4.99 7.61
CA CYS A 555 13.74 -5.71 8.07
C CYS A 555 14.13 -6.98 8.85
N LEU A 556 15.17 -7.69 8.42
CA LEU A 556 15.69 -8.88 9.13
C LEU A 556 16.23 -8.50 10.52
N ALA A 557 16.95 -7.39 10.62
CA ALA A 557 17.44 -6.86 11.89
C ALA A 557 16.28 -6.45 12.81
N ALA A 558 15.30 -5.71 12.29
CA ALA A 558 14.15 -5.27 13.09
C ALA A 558 13.25 -6.44 13.53
N ASN A 559 12.86 -7.32 12.61
CA ASN A 559 11.86 -8.34 12.87
C ASN A 559 12.42 -9.59 13.55
N HIS A 560 13.67 -9.95 13.27
CA HIS A 560 14.27 -11.20 13.74
C HIS A 560 15.50 -11.01 14.64
N MET A 561 15.95 -9.75 14.88
CA MET A 561 17.20 -9.45 15.60
C MET A 561 18.40 -10.20 15.00
N MET A 562 18.45 -10.25 13.67
CA MET A 562 19.44 -10.99 12.92
C MET A 562 20.13 -10.14 11.87
N ARG A 563 21.36 -10.54 11.54
CA ARG A 563 22.04 -10.10 10.33
C ARG A 563 21.85 -11.15 9.24
N MET A 564 22.03 -10.75 7.99
CA MET A 564 22.13 -11.70 6.88
C MET A 564 23.25 -12.73 7.16
N ARG A 565 23.14 -13.94 6.62
CA ARG A 565 24.19 -14.97 6.68
C ARG A 565 25.46 -14.45 6.01
N SER A 566 26.62 -14.95 6.44
CA SER A 566 27.95 -14.49 5.98
C SER A 566 28.11 -14.50 4.46
N GLU A 567 27.61 -15.56 3.82
CA GLU A 567 27.66 -15.78 2.37
C GLU A 567 26.78 -14.82 1.58
N ASP A 568 25.80 -14.18 2.23
CA ASP A 568 24.86 -13.25 1.61
C ASP A 568 25.25 -11.77 1.87
N ARG A 569 26.35 -11.50 2.60
CA ARG A 569 26.85 -10.13 2.87
C ARG A 569 27.93 -9.72 1.87
N ASP A 570 27.92 -8.44 1.50
CA ASP A 570 28.99 -7.85 0.70
C ASP A 570 30.17 -7.50 1.64
N GLY A 571 31.07 -8.46 1.88
CA GLY A 571 32.25 -8.26 2.71
C GLY A 571 31.99 -8.18 4.23
N PHE A 572 33.06 -8.09 5.01
CA PHE A 572 33.08 -8.37 6.46
C PHE A 572 32.35 -7.33 7.34
N TRP A 573 31.95 -6.17 6.79
CA TRP A 573 31.41 -5.02 7.52
C TRP A 573 30.25 -4.27 6.82
N SER A 574 29.54 -4.89 5.87
CA SER A 574 28.32 -4.30 5.28
C SER A 574 27.10 -4.38 6.19
#